data_AF-A0A9E4N509-F1
#
_entry.id   AF-A0A9E4N509-F1
#
_cell.length_a   1.000
_cell.length_b   1.000
_cell.length_c   1.000
_cell.angle_alpha   90.00
_cell.angle_beta   90.00
_cell.angle_gamma   90.00
#
_symmetry.space_group_name_H-M   'P 1'
#
loop_
_entity.id
_entity.type
_entity.pdbx_description
1 polymer ?
#
loop_
_entity_poly.entity_id
_entity_poly.type
_entity_poly.pdbx_seq_one_letter_code
_entity_poly.pdbx_strand_id
1 'polypeptide(L)'
;MMFGAVFAVLNSDSVPVNYYFGSRDLPLSLVLTLVLGVGVVLGLFSGMGRIVGLKREIQTLKRRSEMVSKEVNNLRALPLKE
;
A
#
# COMPACT_ATOMS: atom_id res chain seq x y z
N MET A 1 -19.30 11.49 1.44
CA MET A 1 -19.76 11.33 2.84
C MET A 1 -21.28 11.22 2.97
N MET A 2 -22.07 12.00 2.21
CA MET A 2 -23.53 12.01 2.33
C MET A 2 -24.21 10.63 2.15
N PHE A 3 -23.80 9.85 1.15
CA PHE A 3 -24.35 8.49 0.94
C PHE A 3 -24.09 7.53 2.11
N GLY A 4 -22.91 7.58 2.73
CA GLY A 4 -22.57 6.74 3.87
C GLY A 4 -23.38 7.07 5.12
N ALA A 5 -23.64 8.37 5.35
CA ALA A 5 -24.49 8.81 6.46
C ALA A 5 -25.95 8.35 6.28
N VAL A 6 -26.50 8.48 5.07
CA VAL A 6 -27.86 8.00 4.77
C VAL A 6 -27.97 6.49 4.91
N PHE A 7 -26.98 5.74 4.40
CA PHE A 7 -26.90 4.28 4.57
C PHE A 7 -26.84 3.87 6.05
N ALA A 8 -26.03 4.57 6.86
CA ALA A 8 -25.86 4.26 8.27
C ALA A 8 -27.14 4.48 9.10
N VAL A 9 -27.90 5.55 8.78
CA VAL A 9 -29.18 5.84 9.43
C VAL A 9 -30.24 4.82 9.04
N LEU A 10 -30.35 4.48 7.75
CA LEU A 10 -31.32 3.49 7.25
C LEU A 10 -31.04 2.07 7.74
N ASN A 11 -29.78 1.75 8.06
CA ASN A 11 -29.34 0.44 8.55
C ASN A 11 -28.79 0.54 9.98
N SER A 12 -29.54 1.23 10.84
CA SER A 12 -29.17 1.45 12.25
C SER A 12 -29.61 0.32 13.19
N ASP A 13 -30.15 -0.77 12.64
CA ASP A 13 -30.51 -1.96 13.39
C ASP A 13 -29.33 -2.49 14.20
N SER A 14 -29.59 -2.76 15.48
CA SER A 14 -28.59 -3.26 16.42
C SER A 14 -28.43 -4.76 16.27
N VAL A 15 -27.19 -5.21 16.14
CA VAL A 15 -26.84 -6.62 15.98
C VAL A 15 -25.87 -7.02 17.10
N PRO A 16 -26.07 -8.19 17.74
CA PRO A 16 -25.14 -8.67 18.75
C PRO A 16 -23.81 -9.03 18.12
N VAL A 17 -22.75 -8.35 18.55
CA VAL A 17 -21.37 -8.65 18.19
C VAL A 17 -20.73 -9.41 19.33
N ASN A 18 -20.51 -10.71 19.12
CA ASN A 18 -19.79 -11.57 20.06
C ASN A 18 -18.29 -11.50 19.75
N TYR A 19 -17.53 -10.85 20.62
CA TYR A 19 -16.08 -10.90 20.61
C TYR A 19 -15.59 -11.96 21.61
N TYR A 20 -14.34 -12.42 21.46
CA TYR A 20 -13.77 -13.53 22.25
C TYR A 20 -13.92 -13.39 23.77
N PHE A 21 -14.10 -12.17 24.29
CA PHE A 21 -14.21 -11.86 25.71
C PHE A 21 -15.54 -11.20 26.12
N GLY A 22 -16.58 -11.24 25.28
CA GLY A 22 -17.88 -10.68 25.61
C GLY A 22 -18.78 -10.40 24.40
N SER A 23 -19.96 -9.83 24.65
CA SER A 23 -20.89 -9.45 23.60
C SER A 23 -21.40 -8.02 23.80
N ARG A 24 -21.59 -7.30 22.70
CA ARG A 24 -22.17 -5.95 22.68
C ARG A 24 -23.09 -5.80 21.48
N ASP A 25 -24.24 -5.18 21.71
CA ASP A 25 -25.12 -4.77 20.63
C ASP A 25 -24.60 -3.49 20.00
N LEU A 26 -24.28 -3.56 18.70
CA LEU A 26 -23.77 -2.44 17.92
C LEU A 26 -24.62 -2.29 16.66
N PRO A 27 -24.83 -1.06 16.15
CA PRO A 27 -25.49 -0.86 14.87
C PRO A 27 -24.72 -1.57 13.75
N LEU A 28 -25.44 -2.31 12.89
CA LEU A 28 -24.85 -3.06 11.79
C LEU A 28 -23.95 -2.18 10.90
N SER A 29 -24.41 -0.95 10.62
CA SER A 29 -23.68 0.03 9.83
C SER A 29 -22.32 0.41 10.42
N LEU A 30 -22.21 0.49 11.75
CA LEU A 30 -20.95 0.79 12.44
C LEU A 30 -19.96 -0.36 12.28
N VAL A 31 -20.42 -1.60 12.47
CA VAL A 31 -19.60 -2.81 12.32
C VAL A 31 -19.07 -2.92 10.88
N LEU A 32 -19.95 -2.78 9.89
CA LEU A 32 -19.58 -2.79 8.47
C LEU A 32 -18.54 -1.72 8.15
N THR A 33 -18.74 -0.50 8.62
CA THR A 33 -17.83 0.62 8.36
C THR A 33 -16.44 0.36 8.96
N LEU A 34 -16.38 -0.18 10.18
CA LEU A 34 -15.12 -0.53 10.84
C LEU A 34 -14.40 -1.66 10.10
N VAL A 35 -15.10 -2.73 9.75
CA VAL A 35 -14.51 -3.88 9.03
C VAL A 35 -13.98 -3.45 7.66
N LEU A 36 -14.75 -2.64 6.91
CA LEU A 36 -14.31 -2.09 5.63
C LEU A 36 -13.10 -1.16 5.82
N GLY A 37 -13.12 -0.30 6.82
CA GLY A 37 -12.00 0.59 7.15
C GLY A 37 -10.72 -0.19 7.46
N VAL A 38 -10.82 -1.21 8.31
CA VAL A 38 -9.70 -2.13 8.61
C VAL A 38 -9.22 -2.83 7.35
N GLY A 39 -10.13 -3.32 6.51
CA GLY A 39 -9.79 -3.96 5.23
C GLY A 39 -9.00 -3.04 4.30
N VAL A 40 -9.40 -1.77 4.16
CA VAL A 40 -8.66 -0.76 3.38
C VAL A 40 -7.27 -0.54 3.95
N VAL A 41 -7.16 -0.36 5.26
CA VAL A 41 -5.87 -0.14 5.94
C VAL A 41 -4.95 -1.34 5.72
N LEU A 42 -5.43 -2.57 5.93
CA LEU A 42 -4.67 -3.79 5.67
C LEU A 42 -4.28 -3.94 4.19
N GLY A 43 -5.19 -3.60 3.26
CA GLY A 43 -4.92 -3.61 1.83
C GLY A 43 -3.78 -2.66 1.44
N LEU A 44 -3.78 -1.44 2.00
CA LEU A 44 -2.70 -0.47 1.81
C LEU A 44 -1.37 -0.99 2.35
N PHE A 45 -1.38 -1.60 3.54
CA PHE A 45 -0.17 -2.15 4.16
C PHE A 45 0.38 -3.36 3.39
N SER A 46 -0.48 -4.21 2.85
CA SER A 46 -0.08 -5.41 2.08
C SER A 46 0.81 -5.05 0.87
N GLY A 47 0.49 -3.98 0.15
CA GLY A 47 1.27 -3.53 -1.02
C GLY A 47 2.55 -2.76 -0.69
N MET A 48 2.67 -2.21 0.52
CA MET A 48 3.74 -1.27 0.87
C MET A 48 5.14 -1.89 0.76
N GLY A 49 5.30 -3.14 1.20
CA GLY A 49 6.58 -3.84 1.12
C GLY A 49 7.08 -4.02 -0.31
N ARG A 50 6.19 -4.36 -1.23
CA ARG A 50 6.52 -4.52 -2.66
C ARG A 50 6.93 -3.18 -3.28
N ILE A 51 6.23 -2.10 -2.96
CA ILE A 51 6.56 -0.75 -3.45
C ILE A 51 7.97 -0.34 -2.99
N VAL A 52 8.31 -0.56 -1.72
CA VAL A 52 9.64 -0.24 -1.20
C VAL A 52 10.72 -1.09 -1.88
N GLY A 53 10.46 -2.39 -2.09
CA GLY A 53 11.36 -3.29 -2.83
C GLY A 53 11.62 -2.80 -4.26
N LEU A 54 10.56 -2.48 -5.02
CA LEU A 54 10.66 -1.97 -6.38
C LEU A 54 11.42 -0.63 -6.45
N LYS A 55 11.20 0.29 -5.49
CA LYS A 55 11.95 1.55 -5.43
C LYS A 55 13.45 1.31 -5.24
N ARG A 56 13.84 0.34 -4.41
CA ARG A 56 15.26 -0.02 -4.21
C ARG A 56 15.87 -0.64 -5.46
N GLU A 57 15.12 -1.50 -6.14
CA GLU A 57 15.55 -2.12 -7.39
C GLU A 57 15.78 -1.06 -8.49
N ILE A 58 14.84 -0.13 -8.66
CA ILE A 58 14.96 1.00 -9.60
C ILE A 58 16.23 1.82 -9.32
N GLN A 59 16.49 2.16 -8.06
CA GLN A 59 17.70 2.90 -7.69
C GLN A 59 18.98 2.12 -8.00
N THR A 60 18.97 0.80 -7.76
CA THR A 60 20.10 -0.07 -8.03
C THR A 60 20.37 -0.19 -9.53
N LEU A 61 19.34 -0.40 -10.33
CA LEU A 61 19.43 -0.46 -11.79
C LEU A 61 19.92 0.85 -12.38
N LYS A 62 19.42 1.99 -11.89
CA LYS A 62 19.87 3.31 -12.33
C LYS A 62 21.36 3.52 -12.08
N ARG A 63 21.85 3.19 -10.88
CA ARG A 63 23.28 3.26 -10.54
C ARG A 63 24.14 2.36 -11.45
N ARG A 64 23.69 1.13 -11.73
CA ARG A 64 24.39 0.22 -12.65
C ARG A 64 24.45 0.78 -14.07
N SER A 65 23.35 1.34 -14.57
CA SER A 65 23.30 1.98 -15.89
C SER A 65 24.27 3.15 -15.99
N GLU A 66 24.36 3.98 -14.95
CA GLU A 66 25.30 5.11 -14.91
C GLU A 66 26.76 4.64 -14.90
N MET A 67 27.09 3.57 -14.17
CA MET A 67 28.46 3.00 -14.18
C MET A 67 28.84 2.44 -15.55
N VAL A 68 27.98 1.63 -16.17
CA VAL A 68 28.24 1.07 -17.51
C VAL A 68 28.41 2.19 -18.54
N SER A 69 27.58 3.23 -18.48
CA SER A 69 27.72 4.39 -19.37
C SER A 69 29.05 5.13 -19.17
N LYS A 70 29.52 5.26 -17.93
CA LYS A 70 30.84 5.84 -17.61
C LYS A 70 31.99 4.98 -18.10
N GLU A 71 31.91 3.65 -17.97
CA GLU A 71 32.93 2.72 -18.47
C GLU A 71 33.05 2.81 -19.99
N VAL A 72 31.92 2.79 -20.71
CA VAL A 72 31.91 2.97 -22.18
C VAL A 72 32.52 4.30 -22.59
N ASN A 73 32.19 5.40 -21.90
CA ASN A 73 32.77 6.71 -22.21
C ASN A 73 34.27 6.77 -21.88
N ASN A 74 34.71 6.18 -20.78
CA ASN A 74 36.11 6.14 -20.39
C ASN A 74 36.95 5.31 -21.38
N LEU A 75 36.40 4.18 -21.85
CA LEU A 75 37.02 3.35 -22.89
C LEU A 75 37.11 4.09 -24.23
N ARG A 76 36.10 4.88 -24.60
CA ARG A 76 36.13 5.71 -25.82
C ARG A 76 37.09 6.90 -25.72
N ALA A 77 37.41 7.35 -24.51
CA ALA A 77 38.35 8.44 -24.28
C ALA A 77 39.82 7.99 -24.25
N LEU A 78 40.08 6.67 -24.22
CA LEU A 78 41.45 6.17 -24.33
C LEU A 78 41.97 6.40 -25.77
N PRO A 79 43.10 7.10 -25.95
CA PRO A 79 43.71 7.23 -27.25
C PRO A 79 44.14 5.83 -27.72
N LEU A 80 43.79 5.50 -28.96
CA LEU A 80 44.27 4.28 -29.62
C LEU A 80 45.79 4.34 -29.60
N LYS A 81 46.40 3.45 -28.81
CA LYS A 81 47.84 3.33 -28.71
C LYS A 81 48.33 2.69 -30.00
N GLU A 82 49.00 3.48 -30.84
CA GLU A 82 49.82 2.98 -31.95
C GLU A 82 51.05 2.22 -31.44
#